data_AF-A0A645FWD6-F1
#
_entry.id   AF-A0A645FWD6-F1
#
_cell.length_a   1.000
_cell.length_b   1.000
_cell.length_c   1.000
_cell.angle_alpha   90.00
_cell.angle_beta   90.00
_cell.angle_gamma   90.00
#
_symmetry.space_group_name_H-M   'P 1'
#
loop_
_entity.id
_entity.type
_entity.pdbx_description
1 polymer ?
#
loop_
_entity_poly.entity_id
_entity_poly.type
_entity_poly.pdbx_seq_one_letter_code
_entity_poly.pdbx_strand_id
1 'polypeptide(L)'
;MARFENGKAKVAITYMDGTTNKPIYQSEHHIQNVFHQWLGGGHAFDYAAMDGAYYIFMLEQNEYNWMREIFDVRKVMLRPDKISSIMELIKFRNWNDWLLFPMDPNLASNGNVTGDVKTRVAPDGQSALVAFLCTNGGVELWTME
;
A
#
# COMPACT_ATOMS: atom_id res chain seq x y z
N MET A 1 8.24 12.25 16.29
CA MET A 1 6.96 11.56 16.56
C MET A 1 7.25 10.13 17.00
N ALA A 2 6.46 9.58 17.91
CA ALA A 2 6.65 8.22 18.43
C ALA A 2 6.41 7.19 17.31
N ARG A 3 7.33 6.23 17.12
CA ARG A 3 7.21 5.13 16.13
C ARG A 3 6.11 4.12 16.47
N PHE A 4 5.56 4.19 17.68
CA PHE A 4 4.51 3.32 18.17
C PHE A 4 3.42 4.16 18.86
N GLU A 5 2.17 3.74 18.74
CA GLU A 5 1.03 4.25 19.51
C GLU A 5 0.19 3.07 19.97
N ASN A 6 -0.10 3.03 21.29
CA ASN A 6 -0.82 1.93 21.92
C ASN A 6 -0.21 0.54 21.62
N GLY A 7 1.13 0.45 21.56
CA GLY A 7 1.84 -0.81 21.31
C GLY A 7 1.83 -1.28 19.85
N LYS A 8 1.23 -0.53 18.93
CA LYS A 8 1.22 -0.83 17.49
C LYS A 8 2.19 0.06 16.73
N ALA A 9 2.84 -0.46 15.71
CA ALA A 9 3.74 0.34 14.88
C ALA A 9 2.93 1.40 14.13
N LYS A 10 3.45 2.64 14.10
CA LYS A 10 2.91 3.69 13.25
C LYS A 10 3.45 3.51 11.85
N VAL A 11 2.56 3.25 10.90
CA VAL A 11 2.91 3.18 9.49
C VAL A 11 2.61 4.55 8.86
N ALA A 12 3.58 5.02 8.08
CA ALA A 12 3.55 6.30 7.39
C ALA A 12 4.15 6.11 5.99
N ILE A 13 3.36 6.24 4.93
CA ILE A 13 3.91 6.32 3.57
C ILE A 13 4.51 7.73 3.41
N THR A 14 5.84 7.81 3.43
CA THR A 14 6.56 9.08 3.33
C THR A 14 7.18 9.19 1.95
N TYR A 15 6.85 10.24 1.20
CA TYR A 15 7.50 10.47 -0.09
C TYR A 15 8.77 11.26 0.16
N MET A 16 9.89 10.70 -0.27
CA MET A 16 11.22 11.23 0.00
C MET A 16 11.76 11.91 -1.26
N ASP A 17 12.45 13.03 -1.08
CA ASP A 17 13.28 13.63 -2.10
C ASP A 17 14.45 12.67 -2.35
N GLY A 18 14.53 12.10 -3.56
CA GLY A 18 15.57 11.13 -3.92
C GLY A 18 16.99 11.70 -3.96
N THR A 19 17.16 13.02 -3.90
CA THR A 19 18.47 13.69 -3.82
C THR A 19 18.85 13.98 -2.36
N THR A 20 17.92 14.53 -1.58
CA THR A 20 18.22 14.98 -0.22
C THR A 20 17.85 13.97 0.87
N ASN A 21 17.12 12.90 0.51
CA ASN A 21 16.50 11.94 1.43
C ASN A 21 15.67 12.62 2.53
N LYS A 22 15.06 13.76 2.22
CA LYS A 22 14.14 14.47 3.12
C LYS A 22 12.70 14.21 2.71
N PRO A 23 11.75 14.14 3.66
CA PRO A 23 10.33 14.06 3.32
C PRO A 23 9.89 15.26 2.47
N ILE A 24 9.29 14.99 1.30
CA ILE A 24 8.62 15.99 0.45
C ILE A 24 7.28 16.39 1.08
N TYR A 25 6.63 15.46 1.77
CA TYR A 25 5.50 15.71 2.65
C TYR A 25 5.62 14.85 3.91
N GLN A 26 5.06 15.32 5.03
CA GLN A 26 4.94 14.51 6.25
C GLN A 26 3.66 13.69 6.13
N SER A 27 3.76 12.35 6.08
CA SER A 27 2.55 11.54 6.00
C SER A 27 1.67 11.77 7.22
N GLU A 28 0.36 11.75 7.01
CA GLU A 28 -0.61 11.83 8.09
C GLU A 28 -0.49 10.57 8.95
N HIS A 29 -0.15 10.73 10.23
CA HIS A 29 -0.23 9.66 11.21
C HIS A 29 -1.68 9.45 11.60
N HIS A 30 -2.31 8.42 11.05
CA HIS A 30 -3.75 8.25 11.13
C HIS A 30 -4.46 9.46 10.54
N ILE A 31 -5.29 9.24 9.53
CA ILE A 31 -6.28 10.26 9.20
C ILE A 31 -7.26 10.24 10.37
N GLN A 32 -6.96 11.04 11.40
CA GLN A 32 -7.85 11.20 12.55
C GLN A 32 -9.18 11.67 11.97
N ASN A 33 -10.23 10.85 12.14
CA ASN A 33 -11.60 11.00 11.62
C ASN A 33 -11.95 10.29 10.30
N VAL A 34 -11.01 9.57 9.67
CA VAL A 34 -11.36 8.52 8.71
C VAL A 34 -10.99 7.21 9.34
N PHE A 35 -11.97 6.33 9.55
CA PHE A 35 -11.69 4.96 9.95
C PHE A 35 -10.83 4.38 8.82
N HIS A 36 -9.52 4.34 9.00
CA HIS A 36 -8.56 3.63 8.18
C HIS A 36 -7.86 2.72 9.18
N GLN A 37 -8.27 1.45 9.24
CA GLN A 37 -7.56 0.46 10.04
C GLN A 37 -6.37 -0.02 9.23
N TRP A 38 -5.23 0.66 9.39
CA TRP A 38 -3.94 0.11 8.99
C TRP A 38 -3.77 -1.18 9.81
N LEU A 39 -3.45 -2.29 9.15
CA LEU A 39 -3.06 -3.54 9.82
C LEU A 39 -1.80 -3.32 10.67
N GLY A 40 -0.95 -2.34 10.32
CA GLY A 40 0.10 -1.80 11.17
C GLY A 40 1.34 -2.68 11.29
N GLY A 41 1.50 -3.66 10.39
CA GLY A 41 2.69 -4.51 10.31
C GLY A 41 3.60 -4.10 9.14
N GLY A 42 3.68 -4.95 8.13
CA GLY A 42 4.60 -4.81 7.00
C GLY A 42 3.93 -4.24 5.75
N HIS A 43 4.73 -3.55 4.94
CA HIS A 43 4.30 -2.89 3.70
C HIS A 43 5.23 -3.25 2.55
N ALA A 44 4.67 -3.46 1.37
CA ALA A 44 5.41 -3.57 0.11
C ALA A 44 4.65 -2.83 -0.99
N PHE A 45 5.35 -2.33 -2.00
CA PHE A 45 4.71 -1.62 -3.10
C PHE A 45 5.49 -1.74 -4.40
N ASP A 46 4.77 -1.56 -5.50
CA ASP A 46 5.32 -1.37 -6.83
C ASP A 46 4.48 -0.34 -7.58
N TYR A 47 5.02 0.20 -8.67
CA TYR A 47 4.38 1.25 -9.46
C TYR A 47 4.26 0.85 -10.92
N ALA A 48 3.20 1.34 -11.58
CA ALA A 48 3.04 1.19 -13.00
C ALA A 48 2.46 2.44 -13.65
N ALA A 49 2.92 2.73 -14.86
CA ALA A 49 2.33 3.72 -15.74
C ALA A 49 1.47 2.99 -16.78
N MET A 50 0.17 3.24 -16.76
CA MET A 50 -0.79 2.68 -17.72
C MET A 50 -2.04 3.56 -17.79
N ASP A 51 -2.79 3.48 -18.88
CA ASP A 51 -4.02 4.26 -19.10
C ASP A 51 -3.82 5.78 -18.85
N GLY A 52 -2.65 6.30 -19.26
CA GLY A 52 -2.30 7.72 -19.07
C GLY A 52 -2.21 8.20 -17.60
N ALA A 53 -2.12 7.27 -16.65
CA ALA A 53 -2.00 7.54 -15.22
C ALA A 53 -0.85 6.74 -14.59
N TYR A 54 -0.52 7.09 -13.35
CA TYR A 54 0.50 6.42 -12.56
C TYR A 54 -0.16 5.82 -11.33
N TYR A 55 0.02 4.51 -11.15
CA TYR A 55 -0.56 3.76 -10.06
C TYR A 55 0.53 3.25 -9.11
N ILE A 56 0.22 3.24 -7.81
CA ILE A 56 0.96 2.49 -6.80
C ILE A 56 0.07 1.35 -6.35
N PHE A 57 0.61 0.14 -6.41
CA PHE A 57 0.02 -1.07 -5.85
C PHE A 57 0.72 -1.36 -4.55
N MET A 58 -0.04 -1.48 -3.47
CA MET A 58 0.49 -1.69 -2.14
C MET A 58 -0.06 -2.98 -1.55
N LEU A 59 0.80 -3.70 -0.85
CA LEU A 59 0.46 -4.76 0.09
C LEU A 59 0.66 -4.21 1.50
N GLU A 60 -0.34 -4.40 2.36
CA GLU A 60 -0.22 -4.25 3.80
C GLU A 60 -0.53 -5.58 4.49
N GLN A 61 0.15 -5.89 5.59
CA GLN A 61 -0.06 -7.11 6.35
C GLN A 61 0.26 -6.94 7.84
N ASN A 62 -0.31 -7.80 8.67
CA ASN A 62 0.10 -8.03 10.06
C ASN A 62 0.33 -9.53 10.30
N GLU A 63 0.23 -10.01 11.53
CA GLU A 63 0.41 -11.44 11.86
C GLU A 63 -0.79 -12.32 11.47
N TYR A 64 -1.93 -11.73 11.12
CA TYR A 64 -3.20 -12.45 10.96
C TYR A 64 -3.77 -12.36 9.56
N ASN A 65 -3.58 -11.22 8.90
CA ASN A 65 -4.20 -10.92 7.61
C ASN A 65 -3.27 -10.05 6.77
N TRP A 66 -3.59 -9.98 5.49
CA TRP A 66 -3.02 -9.00 4.57
C TRP A 66 -4.11 -8.37 3.72
N MET A 67 -3.80 -7.27 3.05
CA MET A 67 -4.69 -6.64 2.08
C MET A 67 -3.90 -5.88 1.04
N ARG A 68 -4.57 -5.57 -0.07
CA ARG A 68 -4.04 -4.80 -1.17
C ARG A 68 -4.74 -3.46 -1.29
N GLU A 69 -4.00 -2.43 -1.63
CA GLU A 69 -4.54 -1.10 -1.89
C GLU A 69 -3.95 -0.56 -3.20
N ILE A 70 -4.78 0.13 -3.98
CA ILE A 70 -4.35 0.76 -5.24
C ILE A 70 -4.56 2.26 -5.13
N PHE A 71 -3.48 3.00 -5.38
CA PHE A 71 -3.49 4.45 -5.43
C PHE A 71 -3.24 4.96 -6.84
N ASP A 72 -4.06 5.90 -7.31
CA ASP A 72 -3.74 6.78 -8.44
C ASP A 72 -2.96 7.99 -7.92
N VAL A 73 -1.67 8.01 -8.24
CA VAL A 73 -0.74 9.04 -7.78
C VAL A 73 -0.48 10.12 -8.83
N ARG A 74 -1.25 10.14 -9.93
CA ARG A 74 -1.16 11.22 -10.93
C ARG A 74 -1.33 12.60 -10.30
N LYS A 75 -2.22 12.72 -9.32
CA LYS A 75 -2.42 13.97 -8.56
C LYS A 75 -1.15 14.39 -7.80
N VAL A 76 -0.40 13.43 -7.25
CA VAL A 76 0.86 13.71 -6.54
C VAL A 76 1.90 14.24 -7.51
N MET A 77 1.97 13.66 -8.71
CA MET A 77 2.95 14.06 -9.72
C MET A 77 2.64 15.43 -10.32
N LEU A 78 1.36 15.76 -10.50
CA LEU A 78 0.96 17.01 -11.16
C LEU A 78 0.81 18.18 -10.18
N ARG A 79 0.19 17.95 -9.02
CA ARG A 79 -0.24 18.99 -8.06
C ARG A 79 -0.09 18.51 -6.60
N PRO A 80 1.13 18.23 -6.13
CA PRO A 80 1.35 17.78 -4.76
C PRO A 80 0.89 18.81 -3.72
N ASP A 81 0.86 20.10 -4.10
CA ASP A 81 0.34 21.20 -3.28
C ASP A 81 -1.16 21.14 -2.99
N LYS A 82 -1.90 20.28 -3.70
CA LYS A 82 -3.36 20.16 -3.60
C LYS A 82 -3.84 18.89 -2.92
N ILE A 83 -2.93 18.06 -2.44
CA ILE A 83 -3.29 16.82 -1.76
C ILE A 83 -3.33 17.11 -0.27
N SER A 84 -4.51 16.95 0.31
CA SER A 84 -4.70 17.10 1.75
C SER A 84 -4.69 15.76 2.48
N SER A 85 -4.95 14.65 1.78
CA SER A 85 -4.90 13.30 2.38
C SER A 85 -4.65 12.19 1.35
N ILE A 86 -4.09 11.05 1.81
CA ILE A 86 -3.86 9.87 0.97
C ILE A 86 -5.16 9.23 0.45
N MET A 87 -6.31 9.48 1.11
CA MET A 87 -7.62 9.00 0.64
C MET A 87 -7.98 9.57 -0.72
N GLU A 88 -7.52 10.77 -1.05
CA GLU A 88 -7.75 11.40 -2.36
C GLU A 88 -7.05 10.67 -3.52
N LEU A 89 -6.14 9.77 -3.18
CA LEU A 89 -5.34 8.97 -4.09
C LEU A 89 -5.87 7.55 -4.25
N ILE A 90 -6.78 7.08 -3.39
CA ILE A 90 -7.28 5.70 -3.45
C ILE A 90 -8.12 5.52 -4.72
N LYS A 91 -7.65 4.67 -5.63
CA LYS A 91 -8.41 4.24 -6.82
C LYS A 91 -9.28 3.04 -6.50
N PHE A 92 -8.74 2.06 -5.78
CA PHE A 92 -9.48 0.88 -5.37
C PHE A 92 -9.23 0.57 -3.90
N ARG A 93 -10.31 0.42 -3.15
CA ARG A 93 -10.30 -0.10 -1.79
C ARG A 93 -11.68 -0.64 -1.40
N ASN A 94 -11.73 -1.94 -1.10
CA ASN A 94 -12.89 -2.51 -0.44
C ASN A 94 -12.72 -2.41 1.07
N TRP A 95 -13.78 -1.98 1.76
CA TRP A 95 -13.79 -1.96 3.22
C TRP A 95 -13.72 -3.39 3.76
N ASN A 96 -12.78 -3.65 4.67
CA ASN A 96 -12.51 -4.99 5.24
C ASN A 96 -12.00 -6.06 4.27
N ASP A 97 -11.34 -5.68 3.16
CA ASP A 97 -10.76 -6.66 2.21
C ASP A 97 -9.81 -7.65 2.89
N TRP A 98 -9.18 -7.25 4.01
CA TRP A 98 -8.34 -8.11 4.84
C TRP A 98 -9.04 -9.38 5.37
N LEU A 99 -10.38 -9.38 5.46
CA LEU A 99 -11.15 -10.58 5.82
C LEU A 99 -11.14 -11.67 4.73
N LEU A 100 -10.85 -11.29 3.49
CA LEU A 100 -10.78 -12.20 2.35
C LEU A 100 -9.40 -12.85 2.21
N PHE A 101 -8.40 -12.32 2.93
CA PHE A 101 -7.01 -12.73 2.84
C PHE A 101 -6.45 -13.14 4.22
N PRO A 102 -7.06 -14.13 4.88
CA PRO A 102 -6.54 -14.65 6.15
C PRO A 102 -5.19 -15.32 5.91
N MET A 103 -4.26 -15.14 6.84
CA MET A 103 -3.02 -15.91 6.87
C MET A 103 -3.16 -17.13 7.78
N ASP A 104 -2.41 -18.19 7.48
CA ASP A 104 -2.28 -19.31 8.40
C ASP A 104 -1.54 -18.83 9.66
N PRO A 105 -2.18 -18.82 10.84
CA PRO A 105 -1.55 -18.34 12.06
C PRO A 105 -0.31 -19.14 12.46
N ASN A 106 -0.19 -20.41 12.04
CA ASN A 106 1.00 -21.21 12.31
C ASN A 106 2.20 -20.73 11.50
N LEU A 107 1.98 -20.28 10.27
CA LEU A 107 3.03 -19.74 9.40
C LEU A 107 3.40 -18.30 9.79
N ALA A 108 2.40 -17.50 10.17
CA ALA A 108 2.58 -16.08 10.50
C ALA A 108 3.07 -15.78 11.93
N SER A 109 3.02 -16.77 12.83
CA SER A 109 3.43 -16.63 14.24
C SER A 109 4.92 -16.31 14.49
N ASN A 110 5.76 -16.38 13.46
CA ASN A 110 7.19 -16.04 13.59
C ASN A 110 7.48 -14.53 13.56
N GLY A 111 6.44 -13.68 13.42
CA GLY A 111 6.57 -12.23 13.37
C GLY A 111 7.24 -11.70 12.10
N ASN A 112 7.49 -12.56 11.09
CA ASN A 112 8.08 -12.14 9.83
C ASN A 112 6.99 -11.64 8.88
N VAL A 113 6.80 -10.33 8.90
CA VAL A 113 5.77 -9.62 8.13
C VAL A 113 6.45 -8.90 6.95
N THR A 114 6.98 -9.68 5.98
CA THR A 114 7.61 -9.18 4.75
C THR A 114 6.79 -9.47 3.51
N GLY A 115 6.85 -8.61 2.50
CA GLY A 115 6.12 -8.83 1.26
C GLY A 115 6.83 -8.20 0.08
N ASP A 116 6.35 -8.49 -1.11
CA ASP A 116 6.79 -7.85 -2.34
C ASP A 116 5.58 -7.64 -3.25
N VAL A 117 5.65 -6.60 -4.08
CA VAL A 117 4.68 -6.36 -5.15
C VAL A 117 5.46 -6.29 -6.44
N LYS A 118 4.90 -6.90 -7.50
CA LYS A 118 5.48 -6.86 -8.84
C LYS A 118 4.39 -6.61 -9.86
N THR A 119 4.61 -5.63 -10.70
CA THR A 119 3.64 -5.22 -11.71
C THR A 119 4.21 -5.43 -13.11
N ARG A 120 3.36 -5.90 -14.01
CA ARG A 120 3.66 -6.01 -15.44
C ARG A 120 2.52 -5.40 -16.24
N VAL A 121 2.79 -4.24 -16.84
CA VAL A 121 1.88 -3.57 -17.77
C VAL A 121 1.75 -4.41 -19.04
N ALA A 122 0.53 -4.56 -19.54
CA ALA A 122 0.25 -5.25 -20.78
C ALA A 122 0.78 -4.45 -21.99
N PRO A 123 1.03 -5.11 -23.14
CA PRO A 123 1.55 -4.43 -24.32
C PRO A 123 0.65 -3.30 -24.86
N ASP A 124 -0.65 -3.33 -24.55
CA ASP A 124 -1.61 -2.29 -24.92
C ASP A 124 -1.48 -1.00 -24.08
N GLY A 125 -0.72 -1.05 -22.99
CA GLY A 125 -0.55 0.04 -22.04
C GLY A 125 -1.82 0.42 -21.27
N GLN A 126 -2.88 -0.40 -21.32
CA GLN A 126 -4.17 -0.13 -20.68
C GLN A 126 -4.38 -0.97 -19.42
N SER A 127 -3.90 -2.22 -19.42
CA SER A 127 -4.06 -3.13 -18.28
C SER A 127 -2.72 -3.50 -17.64
N ALA A 128 -2.76 -4.05 -16.43
CA ALA A 128 -1.59 -4.64 -15.78
C ALA A 128 -1.92 -5.92 -15.01
N LEU A 129 -0.97 -6.84 -15.00
CA LEU A 129 -0.95 -7.97 -14.06
C LEU A 129 -0.10 -7.57 -12.85
N VAL A 130 -0.66 -7.70 -11.66
CA VAL A 130 -0.01 -7.41 -10.39
C VAL A 130 0.12 -8.70 -9.59
N ALA A 131 1.32 -9.02 -9.14
CA ALA A 131 1.59 -10.10 -8.22
C ALA A 131 1.86 -9.54 -6.82
N PHE A 132 1.06 -9.99 -5.85
CA PHE A 132 1.22 -9.68 -4.44
C PHE A 132 1.85 -10.90 -3.76
N LEU A 133 3.03 -10.73 -3.20
CA LEU A 133 3.76 -11.76 -2.50
C LEU A 133 3.71 -11.44 -1.01
N CYS A 134 2.97 -12.27 -0.26
CA CYS A 134 2.85 -12.14 1.17
C CYS A 134 3.64 -13.28 1.82
N THR A 135 4.58 -12.95 2.71
CA THR A 135 5.21 -13.98 3.55
C THR A 135 4.12 -14.71 4.31
N ASN A 136 4.10 -16.04 4.26
CA ASN A 136 3.07 -16.90 4.87
C ASN A 136 1.66 -16.81 4.26
N GLY A 137 1.39 -15.90 3.33
CA GLY A 137 0.12 -15.76 2.60
C GLY A 137 0.15 -16.30 1.16
N GLY A 138 1.35 -16.54 0.61
CA GLY A 138 1.53 -17.04 -0.75
C GLY A 138 1.60 -15.93 -1.79
N VAL A 139 1.23 -16.27 -3.04
CA VAL A 139 1.22 -15.34 -4.17
C VAL A 139 -0.20 -15.18 -4.68
N GLU A 140 -0.68 -13.95 -4.75
CA GLU A 140 -1.94 -13.62 -5.39
C GLU A 140 -1.70 -12.80 -6.66
N LEU A 141 -2.40 -13.16 -7.72
CA LEU A 141 -2.37 -12.44 -8.99
C LEU A 141 -3.67 -11.66 -9.15
N TRP A 142 -3.54 -10.40 -9.57
CA TRP A 142 -4.66 -9.55 -9.89
C TRP A 142 -4.44 -8.84 -11.23
N THR A 143 -5.42 -8.95 -12.12
CA THR A 143 -5.51 -8.13 -13.33
C THR A 143 -6.24 -6.82 -13.03
N MET A 144 -5.56 -5.71 -13.25
CA MET A 144 -6.17 -4.38 -13.29
C MET A 144 -6.53 -4.05 -14.74
N GLU A 145 -7.80 -3.73 -14.95
CA GLU A 145 -8.41 -3.30 -16.23
C GLU A 145 -8.74 -1.81 -16.22
#